data_AF-A0A6P6NP70-F1
#
_entry.id   AF-A0A6P6NP70-F1
#
_cell.length_a   1.000
_cell.length_b   1.000
_cell.length_c   1.000
_cell.angle_alpha   90.00
_cell.angle_beta   90.00
_cell.angle_gamma   90.00
#
_symmetry.space_group_name_H-M   'P 1'
#
loop_
_entity.id
_entity.type
_entity.pdbx_description
1 polymer ?
#
loop_
_entity_poly.entity_id
_entity_poly.type
_entity_poly.pdbx_seq_one_letter_code
_entity_poly.pdbx_strand_id
1 'polypeptide(L)'
;MQELLGQGVRSIILTSGTLSPLSSFTCEMKIHFPVSLENLHVIQPDQISASIIEKGPDGVKLSTAFDRRFVPENMSSMGNTLVNLTRLVPHGLLVFFPSYPVMDKTLEFWRASGHAGRIEKVKPMFVEPRGKGTFTEVIDGYYAKLKDPNSSGGSFFAVCRGKASEGLDFADTYCRGVVVTGLPFPPMMDPRVMDPSEGSVRAGVVQTAGLSSCESSHWQSDLPQRRLRSHLPL
;
A
#
# COMPACT_ATOMS: atom_id res chain seq x y z
N MET A 1 0.14 -18.37 -17.81
CA MET A 1 -0.65 -17.90 -18.97
C MET A 1 -0.20 -18.51 -20.29
N GLN A 2 1.10 -18.52 -20.63
CA GLN A 2 1.56 -19.21 -21.84
C GLN A 2 1.26 -20.72 -21.82
N GLU A 3 1.34 -21.36 -20.65
CA GLU A 3 0.92 -22.75 -20.49
C GLU A 3 -0.58 -22.95 -20.77
N LEU A 4 -1.44 -22.05 -20.29
CA LEU A 4 -2.88 -22.08 -20.58
C LEU A 4 -3.16 -21.92 -22.07
N LEU A 5 -2.40 -21.04 -22.76
CA LEU A 5 -2.45 -20.94 -24.22
C LEU A 5 -1.98 -22.24 -24.90
N GLY A 6 -0.93 -22.87 -24.38
CA GLY A 6 -0.42 -24.17 -24.85
C GLY A 6 -1.42 -25.32 -24.68
N GLN A 7 -2.33 -25.22 -23.72
CA GLN A 7 -3.42 -26.18 -23.50
C GLN A 7 -4.61 -25.99 -24.47
N GLY A 8 -4.57 -25.00 -25.37
CA GLY A 8 -5.61 -24.81 -26.39
C GLY A 8 -6.94 -24.30 -25.86
N VAL A 9 -6.93 -23.54 -24.76
CA VAL A 9 -8.14 -22.93 -24.20
C VAL A 9 -8.84 -22.02 -25.22
N ARG A 10 -10.17 -22.12 -25.33
CA ARG A 10 -10.97 -21.40 -26.34
C ARG A 10 -11.03 -19.89 -26.10
N SER A 11 -11.07 -19.46 -24.84
CA SER A 11 -11.17 -18.05 -24.46
C SER A 11 -10.61 -17.84 -23.06
N ILE A 12 -9.91 -16.71 -22.87
CA ILE A 12 -9.46 -16.24 -21.56
C ILE A 12 -9.96 -14.80 -21.41
N ILE A 13 -10.73 -14.56 -20.35
CA ILE A 13 -11.24 -13.23 -20.03
C ILE A 13 -10.57 -12.80 -18.73
N LEU A 14 -9.85 -11.68 -18.78
CA LEU A 14 -9.23 -11.08 -17.60
C LEU A 14 -10.00 -9.81 -17.22
N THR A 15 -10.38 -9.71 -15.96
CA THR A 15 -11.06 -8.53 -15.42
C THR A 15 -10.37 -8.07 -14.13
N SER A 16 -10.23 -6.76 -13.95
CA SER A 16 -9.69 -6.16 -12.72
C SER A 16 -10.04 -4.67 -12.66
N GLY A 17 -10.27 -4.17 -11.46
CA GLY A 17 -10.53 -2.75 -11.22
C GLY A 17 -9.26 -1.86 -11.16
N THR A 18 -8.06 -2.45 -11.09
CA THR A 18 -6.81 -1.71 -10.83
C THR A 18 -5.70 -1.95 -11.87
N LEU A 19 -5.98 -2.65 -12.97
CA LEU A 19 -4.98 -3.02 -13.98
C LEU A 19 -4.50 -1.87 -14.89
N SER A 20 -5.07 -0.67 -14.77
CA SER A 20 -4.64 0.49 -15.55
C SER A 20 -3.23 0.96 -15.13
N PRO A 21 -2.34 1.28 -16.09
CA PRO A 21 -2.52 1.21 -17.55
C PRO A 21 -2.38 -0.22 -18.12
N LEU A 22 -3.23 -0.62 -19.08
CA LEU A 22 -3.22 -1.99 -19.63
C LEU A 22 -1.96 -2.32 -20.46
N SER A 23 -1.24 -1.31 -20.96
CA SER A 23 -0.04 -1.48 -21.77
C SER A 23 1.09 -2.20 -21.04
N SER A 24 1.45 -1.76 -19.83
CA SER A 24 2.52 -2.43 -19.06
C SER A 24 2.11 -3.85 -18.64
N PHE A 25 0.84 -4.09 -18.33
CA PHE A 25 0.35 -5.44 -17.99
C PHE A 25 0.44 -6.40 -19.19
N THR A 26 0.04 -5.94 -20.38
CA THR A 26 0.12 -6.74 -21.61
C THR A 26 1.57 -7.10 -21.94
N CYS A 27 2.49 -6.16 -21.71
CA CYS A 27 3.93 -6.38 -21.87
C CYS A 27 4.47 -7.44 -20.90
N GLU A 28 4.08 -7.38 -19.62
CA GLU A 28 4.48 -8.34 -18.58
C GLU A 28 4.08 -9.78 -18.95
N MET A 29 2.85 -9.91 -19.40
CA MET A 29 2.25 -11.22 -19.66
C MET A 29 2.75 -11.85 -20.95
N LYS A 30 3.43 -11.09 -21.83
CA LYS A 30 3.92 -11.52 -23.15
C LYS A 30 2.86 -12.24 -23.97
N ILE A 31 1.63 -11.74 -23.92
CA ILE A 31 0.46 -12.25 -24.63
C ILE A 31 -0.28 -11.09 -25.28
N HIS A 32 -0.84 -11.32 -26.45
CA HIS A 32 -1.62 -10.32 -27.16
C HIS A 32 -3.09 -10.41 -26.74
N PHE A 33 -3.66 -9.30 -26.28
CA PHE A 33 -5.08 -9.18 -25.99
C PHE A 33 -5.78 -8.41 -27.13
N PRO A 34 -6.42 -9.10 -28.08
CA PRO A 34 -7.03 -8.45 -29.25
C PRO A 34 -8.27 -7.59 -28.88
N VAL A 35 -8.92 -7.91 -27.76
CA VAL A 35 -10.03 -7.15 -27.20
C VAL A 35 -9.57 -6.60 -25.87
N SER A 36 -9.47 -5.29 -25.77
CA SER A 36 -9.19 -4.56 -24.54
C SER A 36 -10.28 -3.54 -24.29
N LEU A 37 -10.73 -3.46 -23.05
CA LEU A 37 -11.70 -2.46 -22.61
C LEU A 37 -11.13 -1.82 -21.34
N GLU A 38 -10.84 -0.53 -21.41
CA GLU A 38 -10.47 0.29 -20.27
C GLU A 38 -11.58 1.32 -20.08
N ASN A 39 -12.38 1.15 -19.03
CA ASN A 39 -13.42 2.11 -18.69
C ASN A 39 -12.79 3.36 -18.09
N LEU A 40 -13.42 4.51 -18.31
CA LEU A 40 -13.08 5.74 -17.59
C LEU A 40 -13.27 5.53 -16.08
N HIS A 41 -12.51 6.29 -15.30
CA HIS A 41 -12.62 6.28 -13.85
C HIS A 41 -14.05 6.61 -13.42
N VAL A 42 -14.69 5.69 -12.69
CA VAL A 42 -16.10 5.82 -12.27
C VAL A 42 -16.28 6.86 -11.15
N ILE A 43 -15.20 7.14 -10.42
CA ILE A 43 -15.21 7.99 -9.23
C ILE A 43 -14.90 9.44 -9.64
N GLN A 44 -15.73 10.36 -9.16
CA GLN A 44 -15.57 11.79 -9.41
C GLN A 44 -14.38 12.37 -8.60
N PRO A 45 -13.72 13.45 -9.07
CA PRO A 45 -12.55 14.02 -8.39
C PRO A 45 -12.80 14.50 -6.95
N ASP A 46 -14.04 14.79 -6.58
CA ASP A 46 -14.45 15.21 -5.24
C ASP A 46 -14.61 14.04 -4.25
N GLN A 47 -14.71 12.81 -4.76
CA GLN A 47 -14.89 11.61 -3.92
C GLN A 47 -13.57 11.06 -3.37
N ILE A 48 -12.42 11.36 -4.01
CA ILE A 48 -11.10 10.92 -3.57
C ILE A 48 -10.09 12.06 -3.68
N SER A 49 -9.38 12.35 -2.59
CA SER A 49 -8.24 13.25 -2.58
C SER A 49 -6.96 12.48 -2.24
N ALA A 50 -5.98 12.51 -3.15
CA ALA A 50 -4.65 11.96 -2.93
C ALA A 50 -3.63 13.09 -2.82
N SER A 51 -2.74 13.01 -1.84
CA SER A 51 -1.70 14.03 -1.63
C SER A 51 -0.44 13.41 -1.03
N ILE A 52 0.72 13.96 -1.39
CA ILE A 52 2.02 13.55 -0.87
C ILE A 52 2.41 14.52 0.25
N ILE A 53 2.65 13.98 1.45
CA ILE A 53 3.14 14.76 2.60
C ILE A 53 4.67 14.62 2.63
N GLU A 54 5.37 15.61 2.09
CA GLU A 54 6.84 15.58 2.00
C GLU A 54 7.54 15.95 3.30
N LYS A 55 6.90 16.79 4.12
CA LYS A 55 7.44 17.32 5.36
C LYS A 55 6.41 17.20 6.47
N GLY A 56 6.86 16.85 7.66
CA GLY A 56 6.01 16.89 8.84
C GLY A 56 5.76 18.31 9.33
N PRO A 57 4.94 18.48 10.38
CA PRO A 57 4.58 19.78 10.93
C PRO A 57 5.76 20.55 11.54
N ASP A 58 6.87 19.87 11.80
CA ASP A 58 8.15 20.40 12.28
C ASP A 58 9.12 20.77 11.13
N GLY A 59 8.69 20.62 9.87
CA GLY A 59 9.51 20.91 8.68
C GLY A 59 10.51 19.82 8.30
N VAL A 60 10.59 18.73 9.08
CA VAL A 60 11.49 17.60 8.79
C VAL A 60 10.99 16.86 7.54
N LYS A 61 11.89 16.60 6.59
CA LYS A 61 11.57 15.81 5.40
C LYS A 61 11.28 14.36 5.79
N LEU A 62 10.06 13.92 5.49
CA LEU A 62 9.61 12.54 5.71
C LEU A 62 10.20 11.63 4.64
N SER A 63 10.82 10.54 5.07
CA SER A 63 11.37 9.52 4.17
C SER A 63 11.41 8.15 4.81
N THR A 64 10.98 7.13 4.07
CA THR A 64 11.13 5.73 4.44
C THR A 64 12.28 5.04 3.70
N ALA A 65 13.20 5.81 3.11
CA ALA A 65 14.44 5.27 2.56
C ALA A 65 15.22 4.49 3.63
N PHE A 66 15.99 3.49 3.22
CA PHE A 66 16.63 2.53 4.13
C PHE A 66 17.51 3.20 5.19
N ASP A 67 18.23 4.24 4.79
CA ASP A 67 19.15 5.05 5.60
C ASP A 67 18.43 6.02 6.54
N ARG A 68 17.21 6.44 6.21
CA ARG A 68 16.45 7.47 6.95
C ARG A 68 15.30 6.95 7.80
N ARG A 69 14.74 5.79 7.47
CA ARG A 69 13.48 5.27 8.06
C ARG A 69 13.53 5.10 9.59
N PHE A 70 14.71 4.87 10.16
CA PHE A 70 14.91 4.70 11.61
C PHE A 70 15.64 5.87 12.29
N VAL A 71 15.79 6.99 11.58
CA VAL A 71 16.32 8.22 12.16
C VAL A 71 15.25 8.79 13.12
N PRO A 72 15.58 9.07 14.40
CA PRO A 72 14.60 9.49 15.41
C PRO A 72 13.78 10.72 15.01
N GLU A 73 14.41 11.70 14.36
CA GLU A 73 13.77 12.92 13.87
C GLU A 73 12.69 12.59 12.84
N ASN A 74 12.97 11.66 11.92
CA ASN A 74 12.02 11.22 10.91
C ASN A 74 10.84 10.45 11.52
N MET A 75 11.11 9.52 12.45
CA MET A 75 10.05 8.77 13.15
C MET A 75 9.18 9.70 14.01
N SER A 76 9.78 10.69 14.68
CA SER A 76 9.05 11.68 15.49
C SER A 76 8.19 12.59 14.63
N SER A 77 8.73 13.11 13.54
CA SER A 77 8.01 13.95 12.58
C SER A 77 6.82 13.21 11.94
N MET A 78 7.01 11.93 11.58
CA MET A 78 5.94 11.06 11.08
C MET A 78 4.87 10.83 12.15
N GLY A 79 5.26 10.61 13.41
CA GLY A 79 4.32 10.48 14.53
C GLY A 79 3.48 11.75 14.74
N ASN A 80 4.12 12.93 14.72
CA ASN A 80 3.43 14.22 14.81
C ASN A 80 2.45 14.44 13.64
N THR A 81 2.85 14.05 12.43
CA THR A 81 1.99 14.09 11.24
C THR A 81 0.75 13.22 11.44
N LEU A 82 0.92 11.98 11.91
CA LEU A 82 -0.19 11.07 12.16
C LEU A 82 -1.10 11.52 13.30
N VAL A 83 -0.57 12.14 14.36
CA VAL A 83 -1.41 12.72 15.42
C VAL A 83 -2.34 13.79 14.85
N ASN A 84 -1.85 14.63 13.94
CA ASN A 84 -2.68 15.64 13.28
C ASN A 84 -3.73 15.00 12.37
N LEU A 85 -3.34 14.02 11.55
CA LEU A 85 -4.27 13.30 10.66
C LEU A 85 -5.35 12.55 11.44
N THR A 86 -5.00 11.94 12.57
CA THR A 86 -5.94 11.22 13.45
C THR A 86 -7.05 12.15 13.96
N ARG A 87 -6.77 13.44 14.16
CA ARG A 87 -7.75 14.44 14.60
C ARG A 87 -8.67 14.93 13.48
N LEU A 88 -8.17 14.91 12.24
CA LEU A 88 -8.87 15.45 11.06
C LEU A 88 -9.72 14.40 10.37
N VAL A 89 -9.24 13.15 10.30
CA VAL A 89 -9.93 12.06 9.61
C VAL A 89 -11.07 11.53 10.50
N PRO A 90 -12.34 11.61 10.09
CA PRO A 90 -13.45 11.02 10.86
C PRO A 90 -13.43 9.49 10.76
N HIS A 91 -14.04 8.79 11.71
CA HIS A 91 -14.19 7.32 11.66
C HIS A 91 -12.87 6.55 11.46
N GLY A 92 -12.75 5.73 10.41
CA GLY A 92 -11.61 4.86 10.17
C GLY A 92 -10.40 5.55 9.54
N LEU A 93 -9.23 5.43 10.19
CA LEU A 93 -7.94 5.80 9.64
C LEU A 93 -7.06 4.56 9.48
N LEU A 94 -6.71 4.20 8.24
CA LEU A 94 -5.80 3.09 7.95
C LEU A 94 -4.37 3.63 7.78
N VAL A 95 -3.39 2.99 8.40
CA VAL A 95 -1.97 3.35 8.29
C VAL A 95 -1.19 2.12 7.84
N PHE A 96 -0.72 2.14 6.59
CA PHE A 96 0.04 1.05 6.01
C PHE A 96 1.54 1.33 6.07
N PHE A 97 2.27 0.33 6.58
CA PHE A 97 3.73 0.28 6.57
C PHE A 97 4.25 -0.65 5.48
N PRO A 98 5.45 -0.39 4.94
CA PRO A 98 6.01 -1.24 3.88
C PRO A 98 6.36 -2.66 4.35
N SER A 99 6.52 -2.90 5.67
CA SER A 99 6.82 -4.21 6.25
C SER A 99 6.63 -4.23 7.77
N TYR A 100 6.47 -5.42 8.35
CA TYR A 100 6.32 -5.58 9.81
C TYR A 100 7.51 -5.05 10.62
N PRO A 101 8.79 -5.25 10.24
CA PRO A 101 9.91 -4.70 11.01
C PRO A 101 9.89 -3.17 11.07
N VAL A 102 9.46 -2.50 10.00
CA VAL A 102 9.34 -1.04 9.98
C VAL A 102 8.19 -0.58 10.87
N MET A 103 7.04 -1.26 10.78
CA MET A 103 5.88 -0.99 11.64
C MET A 103 6.25 -1.16 13.12
N ASP A 104 6.77 -2.32 13.51
CA ASP A 104 7.01 -2.65 14.92
C ASP A 104 8.01 -1.69 15.55
N LYS A 105 9.13 -1.40 14.87
CA LYS A 105 10.15 -0.46 15.37
C LYS A 105 9.63 0.98 15.47
N THR A 106 8.80 1.39 14.51
CA THR A 106 8.19 2.74 14.54
C THR A 106 7.17 2.85 15.67
N LEU A 107 6.31 1.84 15.85
CA LEU A 107 5.31 1.80 16.92
C LEU A 107 5.97 1.72 18.30
N GLU A 108 7.04 0.94 18.45
CA GLU A 108 7.86 0.90 19.67
C GLU A 108 8.41 2.29 20.00
N PHE A 109 9.01 2.97 19.02
CA PHE A 109 9.50 4.34 19.19
C PHE A 109 8.37 5.30 19.58
N TRP A 110 7.19 5.22 18.94
CA TRP A 110 6.04 6.08 19.27
C TRP A 110 5.45 5.83 20.64
N ARG A 111 5.50 4.58 21.14
CA ARG A 111 5.11 4.27 22.52
C ARG A 111 6.10 4.91 23.50
N ALA A 112 7.41 4.76 23.26
CA ALA A 112 8.45 5.32 24.12
C ALA A 112 8.47 6.86 24.13
N SER A 113 8.18 7.50 22.99
CA SER A 113 8.18 8.97 22.84
C SER A 113 6.83 9.64 23.14
N GLY A 114 5.79 8.87 23.49
CA GLY A 114 4.47 9.40 23.84
C GLY A 114 3.56 9.78 22.65
N HIS A 115 4.00 9.55 21.41
CA HIS A 115 3.18 9.76 20.21
C HIS A 115 1.99 8.80 20.15
N ALA A 116 2.19 7.52 20.49
CA ALA A 116 1.13 6.52 20.50
C ALA A 116 -0.01 6.91 21.45
N GLY A 117 0.33 7.36 22.67
CA GLY A 117 -0.68 7.83 23.64
C GLY A 117 -1.44 9.07 23.17
N ARG A 118 -0.83 9.94 22.34
CA ARG A 118 -1.53 11.08 21.72
C ARG A 118 -2.51 10.64 20.64
N ILE A 119 -2.20 9.58 19.90
CA ILE A 119 -3.08 8.96 18.90
C ILE A 119 -4.25 8.27 19.63
N GLU A 120 -3.96 7.42 20.61
CA GLU A 120 -4.95 6.64 21.38
C GLU A 120 -5.97 7.50 22.13
N LYS A 121 -5.58 8.71 22.56
CA LYS A 121 -6.50 9.69 23.14
C LYS A 121 -7.60 10.15 22.18
N VAL A 122 -7.34 10.09 20.88
CA VAL A 122 -8.30 10.50 19.83
C VAL A 122 -8.97 9.25 19.27
N LYS A 123 -8.18 8.30 18.75
CA LYS A 123 -8.64 7.03 18.19
C LYS A 123 -7.78 5.89 18.74
N PRO A 124 -8.37 4.80 19.25
CA PRO A 124 -7.61 3.63 19.65
C PRO A 124 -6.83 3.04 18.48
N MET A 125 -5.66 2.49 18.79
CA MET A 125 -4.73 1.90 17.84
C MET A 125 -4.92 0.39 17.79
N PHE A 126 -5.34 -0.12 16.63
CA PHE A 126 -5.42 -1.55 16.32
C PHE A 126 -4.23 -1.91 15.44
N VAL A 127 -3.49 -2.96 15.76
CA VAL A 127 -2.24 -3.30 15.05
C VAL A 127 -2.35 -4.71 14.48
N GLU A 128 -2.07 -4.84 13.19
CA GLU A 128 -2.12 -6.12 12.50
C GLU A 128 -1.12 -7.13 13.11
N PRO A 129 -1.59 -8.29 13.60
CA PRO A 129 -0.71 -9.32 14.15
C PRO A 129 -0.05 -10.18 13.06
N ARG A 130 1.22 -10.52 13.28
CA ARG A 130 2.00 -11.45 12.43
C ARG A 130 1.46 -12.89 12.46
N GLY A 131 0.93 -13.35 13.61
CA GLY A 131 0.50 -14.74 13.83
C GLY A 131 -0.88 -15.09 13.25
N LYS A 132 -1.18 -16.39 13.05
CA LYS A 132 -2.41 -16.86 12.38
C LYS A 132 -3.70 -16.82 13.22
N GLY A 133 -3.67 -16.41 14.49
CA GLY A 133 -4.82 -16.57 15.40
C GLY A 133 -5.56 -15.29 15.82
N THR A 134 -4.91 -14.13 15.87
CA THR A 134 -5.46 -12.93 16.53
C THR A 134 -5.97 -11.85 15.58
N PHE A 135 -5.91 -12.08 14.26
CA PHE A 135 -6.29 -11.06 13.29
C PHE A 135 -7.79 -10.73 13.36
N THR A 136 -8.64 -11.75 13.46
CA THR A 136 -10.10 -11.61 13.54
C THR A 136 -10.51 -10.80 14.76
N GLU A 137 -9.90 -11.05 15.92
CA GLU A 137 -10.19 -10.31 17.16
C GLU A 137 -9.83 -8.83 17.04
N VAL A 138 -8.69 -8.51 16.44
CA VAL A 138 -8.23 -7.12 16.26
C VAL A 138 -9.14 -6.36 15.28
N ILE A 139 -9.52 -6.98 14.17
CA ILE A 139 -10.40 -6.32 13.19
C ILE A 139 -11.84 -6.18 13.71
N ASP A 140 -12.34 -7.16 14.45
CA ASP A 140 -13.67 -7.07 15.07
C ASP A 140 -13.70 -5.96 16.13
N GLY A 141 -12.63 -5.82 16.91
CA GLY A 141 -12.47 -4.69 17.83
C GLY A 141 -12.45 -3.33 17.12
N TYR A 142 -11.77 -3.24 15.98
CA TYR A 142 -11.76 -2.03 15.15
C TYR A 142 -13.16 -1.69 14.64
N TYR A 143 -13.89 -2.66 14.08
CA TYR A 143 -15.26 -2.47 13.60
C TYR A 143 -16.23 -2.12 14.72
N ALA A 144 -16.12 -2.77 15.88
CA ALA A 144 -16.93 -2.43 17.04
C ALA A 144 -16.75 -0.96 17.44
N LYS A 145 -15.51 -0.46 17.41
CA LYS A 145 -15.24 0.93 17.79
C LYS A 145 -15.68 1.97 16.76
N LEU A 146 -15.78 1.58 15.49
CA LEU A 146 -16.32 2.44 14.43
C LEU A 146 -17.84 2.53 14.45
N LYS A 147 -18.53 1.48 14.93
CA LYS A 147 -19.99 1.44 15.09
C LYS A 147 -20.48 2.19 16.34
N ASP A 148 -19.59 2.53 17.26
CA ASP A 148 -19.91 3.28 18.47
C ASP A 148 -20.17 4.77 18.12
N PRO A 149 -21.41 5.28 18.30
CA PRO A 149 -21.75 6.66 17.94
C PRO A 149 -21.06 7.71 18.81
N ASN A 150 -20.53 7.33 19.98
CA ASN A 150 -19.78 8.23 20.87
C ASN A 150 -18.27 8.21 20.60
N SER A 151 -17.83 7.42 19.62
CA SER A 151 -16.43 7.28 19.23
C SER A 151 -16.07 8.24 18.11
N SER A 152 -14.86 8.80 18.15
CA SER A 152 -14.30 9.52 17.00
C SER A 152 -13.89 8.54 15.87
N GLY A 153 -13.88 7.23 16.15
CA GLY A 153 -13.54 6.14 15.25
C GLY A 153 -12.37 5.30 15.74
N GLY A 154 -11.58 4.75 14.82
CA GLY A 154 -10.46 3.88 15.12
C GLY A 154 -9.30 4.11 14.16
N SER A 155 -8.09 3.74 14.58
CA SER A 155 -6.91 3.72 13.71
C SER A 155 -6.39 2.30 13.58
N PHE A 156 -6.16 1.83 12.36
CA PHE A 156 -5.70 0.48 12.07
C PHE A 156 -4.31 0.54 11.40
N PHE A 157 -3.31 -0.01 12.07
CA PHE A 157 -1.93 -0.05 11.61
C PHE A 157 -1.66 -1.44 11.02
N ALA A 158 -1.37 -1.46 9.72
CA ALA A 158 -1.20 -2.66 8.94
C ALA A 158 0.08 -2.58 8.11
N VAL A 159 0.40 -3.67 7.44
CA VAL A 159 1.50 -3.70 6.47
C VAL A 159 0.95 -3.90 5.07
N CYS A 160 1.61 -3.31 4.08
CA CYS A 160 1.34 -3.61 2.67
C CYS A 160 1.65 -5.10 2.44
N ARG A 161 0.75 -5.81 1.73
CA ARG A 161 0.77 -7.28 1.58
C ARG A 161 0.59 -8.05 2.89
N GLY A 162 0.03 -7.38 3.90
CA GLY A 162 -0.51 -8.00 5.08
C GLY A 162 -1.93 -8.50 4.84
N LYS A 163 -2.49 -9.15 5.86
CA LYS A 163 -3.84 -9.75 5.79
C LYS A 163 -4.91 -8.67 5.54
N ALA A 164 -4.74 -7.51 6.16
CA ALA A 164 -5.69 -6.41 5.99
C ALA A 164 -5.66 -5.81 4.58
N SER A 165 -4.57 -6.00 3.82
CA SER A 165 -4.39 -5.36 2.51
C SER A 165 -4.78 -6.24 1.31
N GLU A 166 -5.07 -7.53 1.54
CA GLU A 166 -5.40 -8.50 0.49
C GLU A 166 -6.79 -9.14 0.68
N GLY A 167 -7.31 -9.19 1.91
CA GLY A 167 -8.51 -9.97 2.24
C GLY A 167 -9.65 -9.18 2.87
N LEU A 168 -9.53 -7.86 3.05
CA LEU A 168 -10.56 -7.03 3.65
C LEU A 168 -10.93 -5.86 2.73
N ASP A 169 -12.22 -5.58 2.68
CA ASP A 169 -12.78 -4.40 2.03
C ASP A 169 -13.26 -3.41 3.11
N PHE A 170 -12.77 -2.17 3.04
CA PHE A 170 -13.06 -1.12 4.02
C PHE A 170 -13.97 -0.05 3.41
N ALA A 171 -15.26 -0.32 3.39
CA ALA A 171 -16.24 0.61 2.82
C ALA A 171 -16.56 1.80 3.74
N ASP A 172 -16.65 3.00 3.17
CA ASP A 172 -17.17 4.22 3.81
C ASP A 172 -16.60 4.50 5.22
N THR A 173 -17.40 4.44 6.28
CA THR A 173 -16.95 4.74 7.66
C THR A 173 -15.81 3.85 8.13
N TYR A 174 -15.65 2.64 7.57
CA TYR A 174 -14.56 1.74 7.89
C TYR A 174 -13.20 2.24 7.41
N CYS A 175 -13.16 3.16 6.45
CA CYS A 175 -11.97 3.86 6.02
C CYS A 175 -12.30 5.21 5.36
N ARG A 176 -12.11 6.30 6.12
CA ARG A 176 -12.23 7.68 5.61
C ARG A 176 -10.89 8.33 5.32
N GLY A 177 -9.78 7.67 5.68
CA GLY A 177 -8.44 8.10 5.32
C GLY A 177 -7.46 6.93 5.32
N VAL A 178 -6.56 6.93 4.34
CA VAL A 178 -5.46 5.97 4.23
C VAL A 178 -4.14 6.73 4.23
N VAL A 179 -3.22 6.33 5.10
CA VAL A 179 -1.85 6.83 5.12
C VAL A 179 -0.93 5.68 4.75
N VAL A 180 -0.24 5.82 3.62
CA VAL A 180 0.84 4.90 3.26
C VAL A 180 2.15 5.56 3.66
N THR A 181 2.78 5.03 4.70
CA THR A 181 4.01 5.62 5.27
C THR A 181 5.20 5.52 4.32
N GLY A 182 5.20 4.54 3.43
CA GLY A 182 6.25 4.35 2.42
C GLY A 182 5.86 3.35 1.34
N LEU A 183 6.54 3.39 0.19
CA LEU A 183 6.28 2.48 -0.92
C LEU A 183 6.76 1.04 -0.58
N PRO A 184 5.94 0.01 -0.82
CA PRO A 184 6.30 -1.38 -0.53
C PRO A 184 7.21 -1.97 -1.62
N PHE A 185 8.47 -1.54 -1.63
CA PHE A 185 9.49 -2.12 -2.49
C PHE A 185 9.80 -3.56 -2.07
N PRO A 186 9.99 -4.50 -3.02
CA PRO A 186 10.48 -5.83 -2.70
C PRO A 186 11.89 -5.73 -2.09
N PRO A 187 12.26 -6.62 -1.15
CA PRO A 187 13.59 -6.61 -0.56
C PRO A 187 14.66 -6.80 -1.63
N MET A 188 15.68 -5.92 -1.69
CA MET A 188 16.75 -6.03 -2.69
C MET A 188 17.54 -7.35 -2.60
N MET A 189 17.57 -7.96 -1.41
CA MET A 189 18.30 -9.21 -1.15
C MET A 189 17.44 -10.47 -1.35
N ASP A 190 16.20 -10.35 -1.83
CA ASP A 190 15.41 -11.52 -2.20
C ASP A 190 16.08 -12.19 -3.41
N PRO A 191 16.38 -13.50 -3.38
CA PRO A 191 16.98 -14.20 -4.52
C PRO A 191 16.21 -13.99 -5.83
N ARG A 192 14.89 -13.84 -5.78
CA ARG A 192 14.03 -13.59 -6.96
C ARG A 192 14.14 -12.16 -7.51
N VAL A 193 14.67 -11.24 -6.71
CA VAL A 193 15.02 -9.87 -7.13
C VAL A 193 16.47 -9.82 -7.62
N MET A 194 17.32 -10.73 -7.15
CA MET A 194 18.72 -10.81 -7.56
C MET A 194 18.96 -11.69 -8.79
N ASP A 195 18.07 -12.64 -9.09
CA ASP A 195 18.18 -13.56 -10.22
C ASP A 195 17.62 -12.94 -11.52
N PRO A 196 18.47 -12.62 -12.51
CA PRO A 196 18.05 -12.03 -13.77
C PRO A 196 17.38 -13.05 -14.73
N SER A 197 17.47 -14.36 -14.45
CA SER A 197 17.04 -15.41 -15.37
C SER A 197 15.52 -15.58 -15.43
N GLU A 198 14.79 -15.14 -14.39
CA GLU A 198 13.33 -15.07 -14.35
C GLU A 198 12.79 -13.65 -14.62
N GLY A 199 13.39 -12.88 -15.55
CA GLY A 199 12.76 -11.66 -16.09
C GLY A 199 12.29 -10.62 -15.07
N SER A 200 12.84 -10.63 -13.86
CA SER A 200 12.36 -9.83 -12.73
C SER A 200 13.52 -9.01 -12.17
N VAL A 201 13.41 -7.69 -12.34
CA VAL A 201 14.14 -6.64 -11.63
C VAL A 201 15.67 -6.63 -11.81
N ARG A 202 16.12 -6.05 -12.92
CA ARG A 202 17.31 -5.20 -12.89
C ARG A 202 16.89 -3.74 -12.95
N ALA A 203 17.32 -2.97 -11.95
CA ALA A 203 17.55 -1.55 -12.13
C ALA A 203 18.66 -1.40 -13.18
N GLY A 204 18.29 -0.93 -14.38
CA GLY A 204 19.24 -0.64 -15.45
C GLY A 204 19.19 -1.64 -16.60
N VAL A 205 18.74 -1.13 -17.75
CA VAL A 205 18.96 -1.60 -19.12
C VAL A 205 18.53 -3.05 -19.41
N VAL A 206 17.31 -3.22 -19.94
CA VAL A 206 16.99 -4.38 -20.80
C VAL A 206 17.30 -3.96 -22.23
N GLN A 207 18.38 -4.50 -22.78
CA GLN A 207 18.69 -4.43 -24.19
C GLN A 207 18.23 -5.76 -24.80
N THR A 208 17.10 -5.76 -25.51
CA THR A 208 16.70 -6.89 -26.35
C THR A 208 16.25 -6.38 -27.71
N ALA A 209 16.87 -6.95 -28.75
CA ALA A 209 16.61 -6.64 -30.14
C ALA A 209 15.18 -7.05 -30.55
N GLY A 210 14.48 -6.16 -31.26
CA GLY A 210 13.43 -6.56 -32.20
C GLY A 210 11.96 -6.33 -31.83
N LEU A 211 11.62 -5.78 -30.66
CA LEU A 211 10.26 -5.35 -30.34
C LEU A 211 10.33 -3.97 -29.68
N SER A 212 9.42 -3.06 -30.07
CA SER A 212 9.36 -1.66 -29.61
C SER A 212 9.62 -1.54 -28.11
N SER A 213 10.65 -0.78 -27.76
CA SER A 213 11.17 -0.60 -26.40
C SER A 213 10.09 -0.10 -25.43
N CYS A 214 9.69 -0.93 -24.47
CA CYS A 214 9.12 -0.44 -23.21
C CYS A 214 10.27 0.11 -22.36
N GLU A 215 10.31 1.43 -22.15
CA GLU A 215 11.35 2.08 -21.36
C GLU A 215 11.34 1.58 -19.91
N SER A 216 12.52 1.24 -19.39
CA SER A 216 12.74 0.73 -18.04
C SER A 216 12.31 1.69 -16.91
N SER A 217 12.12 2.97 -17.22
CA SER A 217 11.68 4.02 -16.30
C SER A 217 10.22 3.84 -15.85
N HIS A 218 9.33 3.34 -16.73
CA HIS A 218 7.91 3.13 -16.41
C HIS A 218 7.70 1.97 -15.44
N TRP A 219 8.53 0.93 -15.49
CA TRP A 219 8.37 -0.26 -14.65
C TRP A 219 8.63 0.01 -13.15
N GLN A 220 9.61 0.85 -12.84
CA GLN A 220 9.96 1.18 -11.45
C GLN A 220 8.93 2.10 -10.79
N SER A 221 8.21 2.91 -11.55
CA SER A 221 7.10 3.74 -11.05
C SER A 221 5.80 2.96 -10.98
N ASP A 222 5.49 2.17 -12.00
CA ASP A 222 4.14 1.61 -12.18
C ASP A 222 3.85 0.43 -11.26
N LEU A 223 4.83 -0.44 -10.99
CA LEU A 223 4.63 -1.60 -10.13
C LEU A 223 4.33 -1.21 -8.67
N PRO A 224 5.09 -0.30 -8.03
CA PRO A 224 4.73 0.23 -6.72
C PRO A 224 3.40 0.98 -6.72
N GLN A 225 3.07 1.71 -7.80
CA GLN A 225 1.80 2.45 -7.91
C GLN A 225 0.58 1.53 -8.07
N ARG A 226 0.67 0.48 -8.91
CA ARG A 226 -0.38 -0.56 -9.01
C ARG A 226 -0.58 -1.29 -7.68
N ARG A 227 0.52 -1.58 -6.98
CA ARG A 227 0.50 -2.16 -5.62
C ARG A 227 -0.12 -1.21 -4.61
N LEU A 228 0.16 0.10 -4.71
CA LEU A 228 -0.49 1.10 -3.87
C LEU A 228 -2.01 1.13 -4.11
N ARG A 229 -2.43 1.10 -5.38
CA ARG A 229 -3.85 1.11 -5.77
C ARG A 229 -4.60 -0.12 -5.27
N SER A 230 -3.98 -1.30 -5.24
CA SER A 230 -4.62 -2.50 -4.67
C SER A 230 -4.85 -2.44 -3.15
N HIS A 231 -4.25 -1.47 -2.46
CA HIS A 231 -4.39 -1.30 -1.01
C HIS A 231 -5.31 -0.15 -0.62
N LEU A 232 -5.84 0.59 -1.59
CA LEU A 232 -6.87 1.60 -1.36
C LEU A 232 -8.23 0.91 -1.44
N PRO A 233 -9.13 1.10 -0.45
CA PRO A 233 -10.51 0.66 -0.58
C PRO A 233 -11.17 1.37 -1.78
N LEU A 234 -12.01 0.63 -2.51
CA LEU A 234 -12.73 1.13 -3.69
C LEU A 234 -13.97 1.95 -3.29
#